data_AF-A0A4Q3KSI0-F1
#
_entry.id   AF-A0A4Q3KSI0-F1
#
_cell.length_a   1.000
_cell.length_b   1.000
_cell.length_c   1.000
_cell.angle_alpha   90.00
_cell.angle_beta   90.00
_cell.angle_gamma   90.00
#
_symmetry.space_group_name_H-M   'P 1'
#
loop_
_entity.id
_entity.type
_entity.pdbx_description
1 polymer ?
#
loop_
_entity_poly.entity_id
_entity_poly.type
_entity_poly.pdbx_seq_one_letter_code
_entity_poly.pdbx_strand_id
1 'polypeptide(L)'
;MGPNVYPLTLYFDSHCPLCTAEMDHLRLRDTAGQLQFADIWAADFEGPPAGCTQQELLTLIHARTADGQVVRGVEVFRLAYEAVGLGWVTMATRLPLIGPLADACYPVLARNRHRIPRGVVRLLFGPALEIAARRAAAQRCDAAGNCRL
;
A
#
# COMPACT_ATOMS: atom_id res chain seq x y z
N MET A 1 17.62 17.47 -13.55
CA MET A 1 16.32 16.78 -13.42
C MET A 1 16.25 16.24 -12.00
N GLY A 2 15.29 16.70 -11.19
CA GLY A 2 15.02 16.05 -9.91
C GLY A 2 14.53 14.62 -10.15
N PRO A 3 14.68 13.71 -9.18
CA PRO A 3 14.21 12.33 -9.33
C PRO A 3 12.71 12.33 -9.65
N ASN A 4 12.32 11.66 -10.73
CA ASN A 4 10.92 11.44 -11.05
C ASN A 4 10.43 10.25 -10.25
N VAL A 5 9.76 10.55 -9.15
CA VAL A 5 9.25 9.55 -8.22
C VAL A 5 7.98 8.88 -8.77
N TYR A 6 7.15 9.60 -9.51
CA TYR A 6 5.79 9.19 -9.89
C TYR A 6 5.64 8.91 -11.40
N PRO A 7 4.88 7.87 -11.80
CA PRO A 7 4.05 7.03 -10.96
C PRO A 7 4.86 6.06 -10.09
N LEU A 8 4.42 5.88 -8.84
CA LEU A 8 5.04 4.98 -7.87
C LEU A 8 4.29 3.65 -7.88
N THR A 9 4.94 2.58 -8.33
CA THR A 9 4.36 1.23 -8.33
C THR A 9 4.56 0.56 -6.97
N LEU A 10 3.49 0.34 -6.23
CA LEU A 10 3.47 -0.32 -4.93
C LEU A 10 3.27 -1.83 -5.11
N TYR A 11 4.19 -2.64 -4.58
CA TYR A 11 4.08 -4.11 -4.56
C TYR A 11 3.49 -4.55 -3.24
N PHE A 12 2.35 -5.24 -3.27
CA PHE A 12 1.63 -5.64 -2.06
C PHE A 12 1.11 -7.08 -2.12
N ASP A 13 0.81 -7.63 -0.95
CA ASP A 13 0.27 -8.96 -0.73
C ASP A 13 -1.24 -8.89 -0.50
N SER A 14 -2.05 -9.26 -1.50
CA SER A 14 -3.52 -9.24 -1.40
C SER A 14 -4.10 -10.23 -0.37
N HIS A 15 -3.33 -11.24 0.04
CA HIS A 15 -3.72 -12.16 1.12
C HIS A 15 -3.49 -11.58 2.52
N CYS A 16 -2.88 -10.39 2.63
CA CYS A 16 -2.74 -9.67 3.89
C CYS A 16 -3.85 -8.62 4.03
N PRO A 17 -4.81 -8.79 4.97
CA PRO A 17 -5.93 -7.86 5.13
C PRO A 17 -5.49 -6.43 5.45
N LEU A 18 -4.36 -6.26 6.15
CA LEU A 18 -3.78 -4.95 6.43
C LEU A 18 -3.25 -4.29 5.15
N CYS A 19 -2.50 -5.04 4.33
CA CYS A 19 -1.94 -4.52 3.08
C CYS A 19 -3.05 -4.11 2.12
N THR A 20 -4.08 -4.94 1.96
CA THR A 20 -5.22 -4.63 1.10
C THR A 20 -5.98 -3.40 1.59
N ALA A 21 -6.24 -3.29 2.91
CA ALA A 21 -6.89 -2.12 3.50
C ALA A 21 -6.15 -0.81 3.21
N GLU A 22 -4.83 -0.84 3.35
CA GLU A 22 -3.93 0.28 3.09
C GLU A 22 -3.91 0.66 1.61
N MET A 23 -3.78 -0.32 0.71
CA MET A 23 -3.81 -0.05 -0.74
C MET A 23 -5.16 0.55 -1.16
N ASP A 24 -6.26 0.06 -0.63
CA ASP A 24 -7.59 0.63 -0.89
C ASP A 24 -7.71 2.05 -0.36
N HIS A 25 -7.17 2.32 0.84
CA HIS A 25 -7.13 3.66 1.42
C HIS A 25 -6.36 4.65 0.54
N LEU A 26 -5.21 4.23 0.01
CA LEU A 26 -4.41 5.00 -0.94
C LEU A 26 -5.16 5.21 -2.27
N ARG A 27 -5.75 4.17 -2.86
CA ARG A 27 -6.55 4.28 -4.09
C ARG A 27 -7.70 5.27 -3.96
N LEU A 28 -8.34 5.35 -2.80
CA LEU A 28 -9.43 6.30 -2.56
C LEU A 28 -8.96 7.76 -2.59
N ARG A 29 -7.69 8.02 -2.31
CA ARG A 29 -7.11 9.37 -2.19
C ARG A 29 -6.22 9.75 -3.36
N ASP A 30 -5.76 8.78 -4.14
CA ASP A 30 -4.98 9.00 -5.35
C ASP A 30 -5.85 9.57 -6.48
N THR A 31 -6.17 10.85 -6.35
CA THR A 31 -6.92 11.62 -7.35
C THR A 31 -6.06 12.06 -8.53
N ALA A 32 -4.73 12.07 -8.35
CA ALA A 32 -3.75 12.48 -9.36
C ALA A 32 -3.24 11.31 -10.23
N GLY A 33 -3.59 10.06 -9.89
CA GLY A 33 -3.13 8.87 -10.60
C GLY A 33 -1.61 8.65 -10.47
N GLN A 34 -1.04 9.07 -9.34
CA GLN A 34 0.39 8.99 -9.07
C GLN A 34 0.82 7.63 -8.51
N LEU A 35 -0.13 6.77 -8.12
CA LEU A 35 0.15 5.46 -7.57
C LEU A 35 -0.31 4.35 -8.52
N GLN A 36 0.52 3.33 -8.66
CA GLN A 36 0.19 2.07 -9.30
C GLN A 36 0.24 0.96 -8.26
N PHE A 37 -0.61 -0.05 -8.40
CA PHE A 37 -0.75 -1.11 -7.40
C PHE A 37 -0.54 -2.46 -8.09
N ALA A 38 0.55 -3.15 -7.73
CA ALA A 38 0.91 -4.46 -8.24
C ALA A 38 0.71 -5.51 -7.14
N ASP A 39 -0.29 -6.37 -7.31
CA ASP A 39 -0.48 -7.53 -6.44
C ASP A 39 0.47 -8.65 -6.86
N ILE A 40 1.28 -9.12 -5.92
CA ILE A 40 2.26 -10.20 -6.14
C ILE A 40 1.61 -11.57 -6.41
N TRP A 41 0.30 -11.70 -6.15
CA TRP A 41 -0.49 -12.91 -6.41
C TRP A 41 -1.37 -12.80 -7.65
N ALA A 42 -1.35 -11.65 -8.34
CA ALA A 42 -2.14 -11.48 -9.55
C ALA A 42 -1.58 -12.35 -10.71
N ALA A 43 -2.48 -12.82 -11.57
CA ALA A 43 -2.13 -13.70 -12.69
C ALA A 43 -1.27 -12.98 -13.76
N ASP A 44 -1.36 -11.66 -13.83
CA ASP A 44 -0.59 -10.77 -14.69
C ASP A 44 0.66 -10.20 -14.00
N PHE A 45 1.02 -10.69 -12.82
CA PHE A 45 2.23 -10.25 -12.12
C PHE A 45 3.49 -10.69 -12.90
N GLU A 46 4.14 -9.73 -13.55
CA GLU A 46 5.36 -9.95 -14.36
C GLU A 46 6.60 -10.33 -13.52
N GLY A 47 6.50 -10.27 -12.19
CA GLY A 47 7.56 -10.63 -11.26
C GLY A 47 8.11 -9.44 -10.46
N PRO A 48 9.01 -9.73 -9.51
CA PRO A 48 9.63 -8.70 -8.67
C PRO A 48 10.50 -7.75 -9.49
N PRO A 49 10.64 -6.48 -9.06
CA PRO A 49 11.54 -5.54 -9.72
C PRO A 49 13.00 -6.02 -9.65
N ALA A 50 13.83 -5.56 -10.59
CA ALA A 50 15.23 -5.94 -10.67
C ALA A 50 15.96 -5.74 -9.33
N GLY A 51 16.73 -6.74 -8.91
CA GLY A 51 17.43 -6.73 -7.63
C GLY A 51 16.56 -7.06 -6.41
N CYS A 52 15.31 -7.49 -6.61
CA CYS A 52 14.45 -8.01 -5.56
C CYS A 52 13.97 -9.42 -5.87
N THR A 53 13.73 -10.20 -4.83
CA THR A 53 13.10 -11.52 -4.89
C THR A 53 11.65 -11.42 -4.43
N GLN A 54 10.81 -12.36 -4.88
CA GLN A 54 9.42 -12.45 -4.43
C GLN A 54 9.33 -12.64 -2.91
N GLN A 55 10.29 -13.35 -2.29
CA GLN A 55 10.35 -13.53 -0.85
C GLN A 55 10.64 -12.21 -0.11
N GLU A 56 11.44 -11.31 -0.68
CA GLU A 56 11.64 -9.97 -0.12
C GLU A 56 10.36 -9.13 -0.19
N LEU A 57 9.62 -9.18 -1.30
CA LEU A 57 8.30 -8.54 -1.42
C LEU A 57 7.31 -9.07 -0.36
N LEU A 58 7.40 -10.36 -0.05
CA LEU A 58 6.62 -11.00 1.02
C LEU A 58 7.14 -10.66 2.42
N THR A 59 8.31 -10.07 2.60
CA THR A 59 8.87 -9.76 3.92
C THR A 59 8.60 -8.32 4.33
N LEU A 60 8.72 -7.39 3.37
CA LEU A 60 8.63 -5.96 3.59
C LEU A 60 7.91 -5.32 2.40
N ILE A 61 7.21 -4.19 2.60
CA ILE A 61 6.65 -3.47 1.46
C ILE A 61 7.76 -2.93 0.56
N HIS A 62 7.52 -2.97 -0.75
CA HIS A 62 8.41 -2.43 -1.76
C HIS A 62 7.62 -1.55 -2.72
N ALA A 63 8.30 -0.57 -3.30
CA ALA A 63 7.78 0.23 -4.39
C ALA A 63 8.86 0.48 -5.44
N ARG A 64 8.44 0.76 -6.68
CA ARG A 64 9.32 1.20 -7.76
C ARG A 64 8.90 2.60 -8.20
N THR A 65 9.85 3.52 -8.20
CA THR A 65 9.68 4.89 -8.71
C THR A 65 9.63 4.91 -10.25
N ALA A 66 9.22 6.03 -10.83
CA ALA A 66 9.18 6.20 -12.29
C ALA A 66 10.58 6.04 -12.93
N ASP A 67 11.62 6.44 -12.22
CA ASP A 67 13.02 6.28 -12.63
C ASP A 67 13.55 4.83 -12.46
N GLY A 68 12.71 3.90 -12.01
CA GLY A 68 13.05 2.49 -11.83
C GLY A 68 13.76 2.17 -10.51
N GLN A 69 13.97 3.15 -9.63
CA GLN A 69 14.55 2.90 -8.30
C GLN A 69 13.59 2.16 -7.40
N VAL A 70 14.08 1.13 -6.69
CA VAL A 70 13.29 0.37 -5.73
C VAL A 70 13.43 0.97 -4.33
N VAL A 71 12.29 1.30 -3.74
CA VAL A 71 12.17 1.81 -2.37
C VAL A 71 11.55 0.72 -1.49
N ARG A 72 11.95 0.67 -0.22
CA ARG A 72 11.60 -0.41 0.70
C ARG A 72 11.15 0.14 2.06
N GLY A 73 10.23 -0.56 2.72
CA GLY A 73 9.84 -0.25 4.11
C GLY A 73 9.02 1.02 4.27
N VAL A 74 9.22 1.73 5.39
CA VAL A 74 8.42 2.92 5.75
C VAL A 74 8.50 4.03 4.70
N GLU A 75 9.63 4.13 3.99
CA GLU A 75 9.79 5.14 2.93
C GLU A 75 8.78 4.95 1.79
N VAL A 76 8.34 3.71 1.52
CA VAL A 76 7.26 3.44 0.55
C VAL A 76 5.97 4.14 0.96
N PHE A 77 5.58 4.06 2.23
CA PHE A 77 4.38 4.74 2.72
C PHE A 77 4.56 6.25 2.74
N ARG A 78 5.75 6.75 3.06
CA ARG A 78 6.04 8.18 3.03
C ARG A 78 5.81 8.77 1.63
N LEU A 79 6.34 8.11 0.60
CA LEU A 79 6.14 8.51 -0.80
C LEU A 79 4.69 8.33 -1.22
N ALA A 80 4.04 7.22 -0.87
CA ALA A 80 2.63 7.00 -1.19
C ALA A 80 1.71 8.04 -0.55
N TYR A 81 1.96 8.40 0.72
CA TYR A 81 1.21 9.43 1.43
C TYR A 81 1.47 10.83 0.89
N GLU A 82 2.70 11.15 0.48
CA GLU A 82 2.98 12.41 -0.22
C GLU A 82 2.16 12.52 -1.51
N ALA A 83 2.07 11.44 -2.30
CA ALA A 83 1.30 11.39 -3.54
C ALA A 83 -0.20 11.67 -3.35
N VAL A 84 -0.77 11.20 -2.24
CA VAL A 84 -2.21 11.30 -1.97
C VAL A 84 -2.59 12.46 -1.04
N GLY A 85 -1.69 13.43 -0.84
CA GLY A 85 -1.95 14.63 -0.03
C GLY A 85 -1.93 14.39 1.49
N LEU A 86 -1.39 13.25 1.94
CA LEU A 86 -1.17 12.90 3.34
C LEU A 86 0.26 13.17 3.81
N GLY A 87 0.97 14.11 3.16
CA GLY A 87 2.35 14.48 3.51
C GLY A 87 2.56 14.92 4.97
N TRP A 88 1.49 15.33 5.68
CA TRP A 88 1.55 15.59 7.12
C TRP A 88 1.84 14.32 7.95
N VAL A 89 1.33 13.15 7.52
CA VAL A 89 1.64 11.84 8.12
C VAL A 89 3.11 11.53 7.89
N THR A 90 3.57 11.73 6.66
CA THR A 90 4.99 11.59 6.31
C THR A 90 5.87 12.47 7.19
N MET A 91 5.55 13.76 7.36
CA MET A 91 6.29 14.65 8.26
C MET A 91 6.32 14.16 9.71
N ALA A 92 5.19 13.68 10.24
CA ALA A 92 5.15 13.13 11.60
C ALA A 92 6.08 11.93 11.75
N THR A 93 6.12 11.03 10.75
CA THR A 93 7.05 9.88 10.74
C THR A 93 8.50 10.25 10.48
N ARG A 94 8.83 11.49 10.11
CA ARG A 94 10.22 11.99 9.95
C ARG A 94 10.73 12.69 11.22
N LEU A 95 9.90 12.85 12.25
CA LEU A 95 10.33 13.45 13.52
C LEU A 95 11.38 12.57 14.22
N PRO A 96 12.42 13.15 14.84
CA PRO A 96 13.56 12.40 15.40
C PRO A 96 13.18 11.42 16.52
N LEU A 97 12.01 11.58 17.13
CA LEU A 97 11.48 10.66 18.14
C LEU A 97 10.56 9.56 17.55
N ILE A 98 9.78 9.91 16.53
CA ILE A 98 8.74 9.04 15.97
C ILE A 98 9.29 8.21 14.80
N GLY A 99 10.18 8.77 14.00
CA GLY A 99 10.78 8.09 12.85
C GLY A 99 11.55 6.83 13.22
N PRO A 100 12.51 6.88 14.16
CA PRO A 100 13.23 5.68 14.58
C PRO A 100 12.29 4.62 15.19
N LEU A 101 11.24 5.06 15.89
CA LEU A 101 10.23 4.16 16.45
C LEU A 101 9.41 3.49 15.35
N ALA A 102 8.95 4.24 14.36
CA ALA A 102 8.22 3.70 13.21
C ALA A 102 9.08 2.74 12.40
N ASP A 103 10.33 3.11 12.12
CA ASP A 103 11.28 2.30 11.37
C ASP A 103 11.66 1.01 12.13
N ALA A 104 11.69 1.03 13.46
CA ALA A 104 11.95 -0.15 14.30
C ALA A 104 10.70 -1.03 14.51
N CYS A 105 9.52 -0.44 14.68
CA CYS A 105 8.27 -1.18 14.88
C CYS A 105 7.73 -1.78 13.58
N TYR A 106 7.96 -1.13 12.44
CA TYR A 106 7.41 -1.53 11.16
C TYR A 106 7.82 -2.96 10.74
N PRO A 107 9.10 -3.39 10.82
CA PRO A 107 9.50 -4.76 10.50
C PRO A 107 8.81 -5.82 11.37
N VAL A 108 8.54 -5.51 12.65
CA VAL A 108 7.84 -6.41 13.57
C VAL A 108 6.38 -6.54 13.17
N LEU A 109 5.73 -5.42 12.86
CA LEU A 109 4.36 -5.38 12.33
C LEU A 109 4.25 -6.10 10.99
N ALA A 110 5.19 -5.87 10.06
CA ALA A 110 5.23 -6.49 8.74
C ALA A 110 5.37 -8.02 8.85
N ARG A 111 6.24 -8.52 9.74
CA ARG A 111 6.37 -9.96 10.02
C ARG A 111 5.11 -10.54 10.67
N ASN A 112 4.43 -9.76 11.51
CA ASN A 112 3.23 -10.20 12.20
C ASN A 112 1.93 -9.85 11.44
N ARG A 113 2.02 -9.38 10.18
CA ARG A 113 0.90 -8.79 9.45
C ARG A 113 -0.32 -9.70 9.30
N HIS A 114 -0.10 -11.01 9.21
CA HIS A 114 -1.17 -12.01 9.13
C HIS A 114 -1.86 -12.28 10.48
N ARG A 115 -1.24 -11.87 11.60
CA ARG A 115 -1.80 -12.02 12.96
C ARG A 115 -2.48 -10.75 13.47
N ILE A 116 -2.46 -9.66 12.69
CA ILE A 116 -3.11 -8.40 13.10
C ILE A 116 -4.63 -8.61 13.07
N PRO A 117 -5.32 -8.45 14.21
CA PRO A 117 -6.76 -8.62 14.25
C PRO A 117 -7.45 -7.62 13.33
N ARG A 118 -8.47 -8.06 12.60
CA ARG A 118 -9.29 -7.19 11.71
C ARG A 118 -9.84 -5.95 12.43
N GLY A 119 -10.07 -6.03 13.75
CA GLY A 119 -10.49 -4.90 14.57
C GLY A 119 -9.46 -3.76 14.65
N VAL A 120 -8.17 -4.08 14.72
CA VAL A 120 -7.08 -3.09 14.71
C VAL A 120 -6.98 -2.42 13.35
N VAL A 121 -7.10 -3.20 12.27
CA VAL A 121 -7.13 -2.66 10.89
C VAL A 121 -8.32 -1.72 10.70
N ARG A 122 -9.51 -2.08 11.23
CA ARG A 122 -10.69 -1.23 11.20
C ARG A 122 -10.55 0.03 12.06
N LEU A 123 -9.81 -0.02 13.17
CA LEU A 123 -9.54 1.17 13.96
C LEU A 123 -8.63 2.15 13.22
N LEU A 124 -7.61 1.65 12.52
CA LEU A 124 -6.64 2.46 11.80
C LEU A 124 -7.19 3.01 10.46
N PHE A 125 -7.99 2.21 9.74
CA PHE A 125 -8.44 2.51 8.37
C PHE A 125 -9.97 2.49 8.20
N GLY A 126 -10.74 2.52 9.28
CA GLY A 126 -12.19 2.24 9.30
C GLY A 126 -13.02 2.93 8.21
N PRO A 127 -12.96 4.26 8.07
CA PRO A 127 -13.73 4.97 7.04
C PRO A 127 -13.34 4.57 5.61
N ALA A 128 -12.05 4.32 5.37
CA ALA A 128 -11.55 3.90 4.07
C ALA A 128 -11.97 2.47 3.73
N LEU A 129 -11.89 1.57 4.71
CA LEU A 129 -12.33 0.18 4.59
C LEU A 129 -13.81 0.03 4.29
N GLU A 130 -14.68 0.83 4.94
CA GLU A 130 -16.13 0.77 4.68
C GLU A 130 -16.49 1.26 3.27
N ILE A 131 -15.81 2.30 2.78
CA ILE A 131 -16.01 2.81 1.42
C ILE A 131 -15.45 1.82 0.38
N ALA A 132 -14.28 1.26 0.62
CA ALA A 132 -13.66 0.24 -0.23
C ALA A 132 -14.52 -1.03 -0.31
N ALA A 133 -15.05 -1.52 0.82
CA ALA A 133 -15.97 -2.65 0.85
C ALA A 133 -17.25 -2.39 0.02
N ARG A 134 -17.80 -1.16 0.08
CA ARG A 134 -18.93 -0.76 -0.77
C ARG A 134 -18.56 -0.73 -2.25
N ARG A 135 -17.35 -0.29 -2.61
CA ARG A 135 -16.86 -0.31 -4.01
C ARG A 135 -16.55 -1.72 -4.49
N ALA A 136 -15.96 -2.58 -3.68
CA ALA A 136 -15.71 -3.98 -4.02
C ALA A 136 -17.01 -4.80 -4.13
N ALA A 137 -18.05 -4.44 -3.36
CA ALA A 137 -19.41 -4.93 -3.55
C ALA A 137 -20.04 -4.37 -4.84
N ALA A 138 -19.84 -3.07 -5.11
CA ALA A 138 -20.33 -2.41 -6.33
C ALA A 138 -19.56 -2.81 -7.60
N GLN A 139 -18.33 -3.32 -7.50
CA GLN A 139 -17.54 -3.89 -8.61
C GLN A 139 -17.87 -5.37 -8.85
N ARG A 140 -18.38 -6.07 -7.83
CA ARG A 140 -18.96 -7.41 -7.97
C ARG A 140 -20.33 -7.39 -8.66
N CYS A 141 -20.94 -6.22 -8.75
CA CYS A 141 -22.02 -5.93 -9.65
C CYS A 141 -21.41 -5.20 -10.86
N ASP A 142 -21.41 -5.82 -12.03
CA ASP A 142 -20.97 -5.13 -13.24
C ASP A 142 -21.93 -3.96 -13.58
N ALA A 143 -21.49 -3.04 -14.46
CA ALA A 143 -22.27 -1.88 -14.90
C ALA A 143 -23.62 -2.24 -15.58
N ALA A 144 -23.85 -3.53 -15.82
CA ALA A 144 -25.09 -4.11 -16.33
C ALA A 144 -26.06 -4.59 -15.22
N GLY A 145 -25.69 -4.47 -13.94
CA GLY A 145 -26.55 -4.79 -12.79
C GLY A 145 -26.53 -6.26 -12.36
N ASN A 146 -25.56 -7.07 -12.78
CA ASN A 146 -25.47 -8.47 -12.39
C ASN A 146 -24.53 -8.64 -11.17
N CYS A 147 -25.13 -8.82 -10.00
CA CYS A 147 -24.40 -9.14 -8.78
C CYS A 147 -24.27 -10.67 -8.61
N ARG A 148 -23.05 -11.20 -8.62
CA ARG A 148 -22.81 -12.63 -8.27
C ARG A 148 -22.90 -12.81 -6.74
N LEU A 149 -23.92 -13.54 -6.29
CA LEU A 149 -24.08 -14.05 -4.91
C LEU A 149 -23.20 -15.28 -4.68
#